data_AF-A0ABD6PQM6-F1
#
_entry.id   AF-A0ABD6PQM6-F1
#
_cell.length_a   1.000
_cell.length_b   1.000
_cell.length_c   1.000
_cell.angle_alpha   90.00
_cell.angle_beta   90.00
_cell.angle_gamma   90.00
#
_symmetry.space_group_name_H-M   'P 1'
#
loop_
_entity.id
_entity.type
_entity.pdbx_description
1 polymer ?
#
loop_
_entity_poly.entity_id
_entity_poly.type
_entity_poly.pdbx_seq_one_letter_code
_entity_poly.pdbx_strand_id
1 'polypeptide(L)'
;MFEQSQVTTYSATLLGAKQFKGEIDGNKIDSCTVLVASPMPSNGNAVGFTAASMKFGDSHNFEKLKNLKFPCAVDVTVAMESTGKGLVPKLLDFQVKGAAPKA
;
A
#
# COMPACT_ATOMS: atom_id res chain seq x y z
N MET A 1 11.97 20.71 -14.44
CA MET A 1 11.73 19.25 -14.56
C MET A 1 12.12 18.60 -13.23
N PHE A 2 11.24 18.59 -12.24
CA PHE A 2 11.48 17.90 -10.96
C PHE A 2 10.15 17.45 -10.38
N GLU A 3 9.59 16.35 -10.89
CA GLU A 3 8.68 15.55 -10.06
C GLU A 3 9.56 14.75 -9.10
N GLN A 4 9.96 15.36 -7.99
CA GLN A 4 10.39 14.56 -6.84
C GLN A 4 9.14 13.88 -6.31
N SER A 5 8.86 12.68 -6.83
CA SER A 5 7.96 11.76 -6.15
C SER A 5 8.55 11.54 -4.75
N GLN A 6 7.87 12.04 -3.72
CA GLN A 6 8.33 11.87 -2.35
C GLN A 6 8.14 10.39 -1.99
N VAL A 7 9.24 9.64 -2.03
CA VAL A 7 9.28 8.25 -1.61
C VAL A 7 9.56 8.21 -0.11
N THR A 8 8.71 7.53 0.64
CA THR A 8 8.85 7.34 2.08
C THR A 8 8.65 5.88 2.42
N THR A 9 9.54 5.36 3.25
CA THR A 9 9.43 4.00 3.80
C THR A 9 9.02 4.10 5.25
N TYR A 10 8.00 3.33 5.65
CA TYR A 10 7.57 3.28 7.05
C TYR A 10 7.00 1.90 7.40
N SER A 11 7.03 1.59 8.69
CA SER A 11 6.46 0.34 9.20
C SER A 11 4.94 0.47 9.38
N ALA A 12 4.21 -0.50 8.84
CA ALA A 12 2.77 -0.59 8.95
C ALA A 12 2.33 -2.05 9.14
N THR A 13 1.05 -2.25 9.47
CA THR A 13 0.43 -3.57 9.46
C THR A 13 -0.38 -3.71 8.19
N LEU A 14 -0.02 -4.66 7.34
CA LEU A 14 -0.81 -4.99 6.17
C LEU A 14 -2.05 -5.77 6.61
N LEU A 15 -3.22 -5.16 6.43
CA LEU A 15 -4.51 -5.72 6.83
C LEU A 15 -5.11 -6.62 5.75
N GLY A 16 -4.84 -6.30 4.48
CA GLY A 16 -5.36 -7.05 3.35
C GLY A 16 -5.05 -6.37 2.02
N ALA A 17 -5.47 -7.00 0.95
CA ALA A 17 -5.40 -6.43 -0.39
C ALA A 17 -6.66 -6.79 -1.17
N LYS A 18 -7.00 -5.96 -2.16
CA LYS A 18 -8.03 -6.22 -3.15
C LYS A 18 -7.47 -5.94 -4.53
N GLN A 19 -7.89 -6.73 -5.50
CA GLN A 19 -7.64 -6.46 -6.91
C GLN A 19 -8.97 -6.17 -7.61
N PHE A 20 -8.92 -5.32 -8.62
CA PHE A 20 -9.98 -5.09 -9.56
C PHE A 20 -9.43 -5.33 -10.96
N LYS A 21 -10.08 -6.23 -11.69
CA LYS A 21 -9.77 -6.51 -13.09
C LYS A 21 -11.08 -6.61 -13.83
N GLY A 22 -11.40 -5.57 -14.58
CA GLY A 22 -12.67 -5.46 -15.27
C GLY A 22 -12.65 -4.32 -16.28
N GLU A 23 -13.81 -4.07 -16.88
CA GLU A 23 -14.00 -2.98 -17.82
C GLU A 23 -15.00 -1.99 -17.22
N ILE A 24 -14.63 -0.72 -17.15
CA ILE A 24 -15.51 0.38 -16.72
C ILE A 24 -15.55 1.39 -17.86
N ASP A 25 -16.74 1.69 -18.38
CA ASP A 25 -16.95 2.65 -19.48
C ASP A 25 -16.04 2.38 -20.71
N GLY A 26 -15.85 1.10 -21.06
CA GLY A 26 -15.00 0.67 -22.18
C GLY A 26 -13.49 0.69 -21.90
N ASN A 27 -13.07 1.12 -20.71
CA ASN A 27 -11.67 1.09 -20.29
C ASN A 27 -11.39 -0.16 -19.47
N LYS A 28 -10.40 -0.93 -19.91
CA LYS A 28 -9.86 -2.07 -19.14
C LYS A 28 -9.10 -1.51 -17.95
N ILE A 29 -9.68 -1.67 -16.77
CA ILE A 29 -9.07 -1.26 -15.51
C ILE A 29 -8.51 -2.51 -14.84
N ASP A 30 -7.21 -2.48 -14.67
CA ASP A 30 -6.48 -3.43 -13.85
C ASP A 30 -5.82 -2.62 -12.71
N SER A 31 -6.15 -2.96 -11.47
CA SER A 31 -5.66 -2.23 -10.31
C SER A 31 -5.60 -3.14 -9.08
N CYS A 32 -4.49 -3.06 -8.36
CA CYS A 32 -4.34 -3.62 -7.02
C CYS A 32 -4.38 -2.49 -5.98
N THR A 33 -5.08 -2.73 -4.87
CA THR A 33 -5.15 -1.81 -3.74
C THR A 33 -4.87 -2.59 -2.47
N VAL A 34 -3.94 -2.08 -1.65
CA VAL A 34 -3.67 -2.66 -0.34
C VAL A 34 -4.30 -1.82 0.77
N LEU A 35 -4.67 -2.47 1.86
CA LEU A 35 -5.09 -1.83 3.10
C LEU A 35 -3.97 -1.99 4.12
N VAL A 36 -3.45 -0.87 4.60
CA VAL A 36 -2.42 -0.83 5.63
C VAL A 36 -2.94 -0.07 6.86
N ALA A 37 -2.48 -0.48 8.03
CA ALA A 37 -2.71 0.18 9.30
C ALA A 37 -1.40 0.77 9.81
N SER A 38 -1.32 2.10 9.90
CA SER A 38 -0.17 2.82 10.43
C SER A 38 -0.46 3.26 11.87
N PRO A 39 0.52 3.19 12.79
CA PRO A 39 0.31 3.65 14.16
C PRO A 39 0.00 5.15 14.17
N MET A 40 -1.02 5.54 14.94
CA MET A 40 -1.33 6.95 15.12
C MET A 40 -0.26 7.64 15.99
N PRO A 41 0.00 8.94 15.78
CA PRO A 41 0.95 9.68 16.60
C PRO A 41 0.49 9.68 18.07
N SER A 42 1.41 9.34 18.97
CA SER A 42 1.17 9.30 20.43
C SER A 42 1.17 10.71 21.05
N ASN A 43 0.35 11.61 20.53
CA ASN A 43 0.26 13.00 20.98
C ASN A 43 -0.93 13.25 21.94
N GLY A 44 -1.42 12.20 22.63
CA GLY A 44 -2.52 12.27 23.59
C GLY A 44 -3.93 12.39 22.99
N ASN A 45 -4.04 12.81 21.72
CA ASN A 45 -5.32 13.01 21.03
C ASN A 45 -5.72 11.85 20.10
N ALA A 46 -4.90 10.80 20.00
CA ALA A 46 -5.13 9.68 19.10
C ALA A 46 -4.53 8.39 19.68
N VAL A 47 -5.26 7.27 19.55
CA VAL A 47 -4.84 5.94 20.03
C VAL A 47 -5.16 4.89 18.96
N GLY A 48 -4.32 3.87 18.85
CA GLY A 48 -4.49 2.78 17.90
C GLY A 48 -3.83 3.04 16.54
N PHE A 49 -4.51 2.63 15.47
CA PHE A 49 -3.98 2.63 14.11
C PHE A 49 -4.92 3.34 13.13
N THR A 50 -4.35 4.09 12.19
CA THR A 50 -5.06 4.63 11.03
C THR A 50 -5.01 3.61 9.90
N ALA A 51 -6.17 3.16 9.42
CA ALA A 51 -6.25 2.38 8.20
C ALA A 51 -6.25 3.30 6.97
N ALA A 52 -5.41 3.00 5.98
CA ALA A 52 -5.35 3.69 4.71
C ALA A 52 -5.30 2.69 3.55
N SER A 53 -5.96 3.03 2.45
CA SER A 53 -5.86 2.28 1.20
C SER A 53 -4.93 2.97 0.22
N MET A 54 -4.00 2.23 -0.38
CA MET A 54 -3.06 2.75 -1.37
C MET A 54 -3.00 1.84 -2.60
N LYS A 55 -2.72 2.44 -3.76
CA LYS A 55 -2.63 1.70 -5.03
C LYS A 55 -1.30 0.95 -5.09
N PHE A 56 -1.32 -0.32 -5.47
CA PHE A 56 -0.13 -1.15 -5.62
C PHE A 56 0.00 -1.69 -7.04
N GLY A 57 -0.05 -0.78 -8.02
CA GLY A 57 -0.02 -1.13 -9.44
C GLY A 57 -1.20 -2.02 -9.83
N ASP A 58 -0.88 -3.16 -10.43
CA ASP A 58 -1.80 -4.04 -11.17
C ASP A 58 -2.04 -5.38 -10.42
N SER A 59 -2.94 -6.20 -10.92
CA SER A 59 -3.34 -7.51 -10.39
C SER A 59 -2.17 -8.49 -10.20
N HIS A 60 -1.07 -8.38 -10.97
CA HIS A 60 0.14 -9.18 -10.78
C HIS A 60 0.73 -9.03 -9.36
N ASN A 61 0.66 -7.83 -8.81
CA ASN A 61 1.16 -7.54 -7.47
C ASN A 61 0.27 -8.18 -6.38
N PHE A 62 -1.01 -8.36 -6.65
CA PHE A 62 -1.91 -9.09 -5.75
C PHE A 62 -1.47 -10.54 -5.57
N GLU A 63 -0.82 -11.17 -6.54
CA GLU A 63 -0.33 -12.55 -6.40
C GLU A 63 0.80 -12.70 -5.38
N LYS A 64 1.60 -11.65 -5.20
CA LYS A 64 2.62 -11.58 -4.14
C LYS A 64 1.97 -11.43 -2.76
N LEU A 65 0.82 -10.74 -2.71
CA LEU A 65 0.08 -10.45 -1.49
C LEU A 65 -0.84 -11.61 -1.06
N LYS A 66 -1.47 -12.33 -2.00
CA LYS A 66 -2.44 -13.41 -1.70
C LYS A 66 -1.83 -14.58 -0.93
N ASN A 67 -0.52 -14.76 -1.04
CA ASN A 67 0.23 -15.82 -0.36
C ASN A 67 0.70 -15.42 1.06
N LEU A 68 0.46 -14.17 1.47
CA LEU A 68 0.81 -13.69 2.81
C LEU A 68 -0.27 -14.06 3.82
N LYS A 69 0.14 -14.22 5.08
CA LYS A 69 -0.79 -14.32 6.20
C LYS A 69 -1.12 -12.93 6.71
N PHE A 70 -2.39 -12.58 6.69
CA PHE A 70 -2.88 -11.30 7.21
C PHE A 70 -3.53 -11.48 8.59
N PRO A 71 -3.44 -10.47 9.48
CA PRO A 71 -2.61 -9.26 9.36
C PRO A 71 -1.11 -9.57 9.55
N CYS A 72 -0.23 -8.87 8.81
CA CYS A 72 1.23 -9.01 8.99
C CYS A 72 1.92 -7.65 9.12
N ALA A 73 2.99 -7.60 9.91
CA ALA A 73 3.85 -6.42 9.99
C ALA A 73 4.71 -6.31 8.73
N VAL A 74 4.72 -5.15 8.11
CA VAL A 74 5.47 -4.87 6.87
C VAL A 74 6.16 -3.52 6.95
N ASP A 75 7.30 -3.36 6.32
CA ASP A 75 7.78 -2.05 5.87
C ASP A 75 7.22 -1.80 4.48
N VAL A 76 6.52 -0.68 4.32
CA VAL A 76 5.98 -0.26 3.02
C VAL A 76 6.75 0.93 2.49
N THR A 77 7.14 0.84 1.23
CA THR A 77 7.77 1.94 0.48
C THR A 77 6.70 2.58 -0.39
N VAL A 78 6.31 3.81 -0.06
CA VAL A 78 5.21 4.52 -0.72
C VAL A 78 5.75 5.76 -1.43
N ALA A 79 5.35 5.96 -2.68
CA ALA A 79 5.53 7.21 -3.40
C ALA A 79 4.24 8.03 -3.35
N MET A 80 4.36 9.32 -3.06
CA MET A 80 3.27 10.26 -3.23
C MET A 80 3.28 10.81 -4.66
N GLU A 81 2.28 10.45 -5.46
CA GLU A 81 2.10 10.98 -6.82
C GLU A 81 1.10 12.14 -6.79
N SER A 82 1.44 13.26 -7.42
CA SER A 82 0.55 14.42 -7.52
C SER A 82 -0.38 14.25 -8.72
N THR A 83 -1.69 14.18 -8.46
CA THR A 83 -2.71 14.01 -9.51
C THR A 83 -3.39 15.32 -9.92
N GLY A 84 -2.82 16.47 -9.54
CA GLY A 84 -3.43 17.79 -9.71
C GLY A 84 -4.62 18.07 -8.79
N LYS A 85 -5.33 17.04 -8.31
CA LYS A 85 -6.41 17.13 -7.30
C LYS A 85 -5.93 16.85 -5.87
N GLY A 86 -4.72 16.31 -5.73
CA GLY A 86 -4.12 15.94 -4.45
C GLY A 86 -2.98 14.94 -4.62
N LEU A 87 -2.34 14.61 -3.51
CA LEU A 87 -1.32 13.57 -3.43
C LEU A 87 -2.00 12.23 -3.20
N VAL A 88 -1.70 11.25 -4.05
CA VAL A 88 -2.20 9.88 -3.92
C VAL A 88 -1.05 8.97 -3.55
N PRO A 89 -1.16 8.19 -2.46
CA PRO A 89 -0.15 7.22 -2.08
C PRO A 89 -0.17 6.01 -3.02
N LYS A 90 0.99 5.71 -3.60
CA LYS A 90 1.24 4.53 -4.40
C LYS A 90 2.29 3.67 -3.72
N LEU A 91 1.91 2.45 -3.37
CA LEU A 91 2.86 1.46 -2.89
C LEU A 91 3.81 1.10 -4.03
N LEU A 92 5.10 1.24 -3.80
CA LEU A 92 6.16 0.80 -4.70
C LEU A 92 6.63 -0.60 -4.33
N ASP A 93 6.86 -0.83 -3.05
CA ASP A 93 7.42 -2.08 -2.56
C ASP A 93 6.98 -2.35 -1.10
N PHE A 94 7.03 -3.61 -0.68
CA PHE A 94 6.76 -3.99 0.70
C PHE A 94 7.66 -5.14 1.15
N GLN A 95 8.08 -5.10 2.42
CA GLN A 95 8.90 -6.13 3.04
C GLN A 95 8.24 -6.63 4.32
N VAL A 96 7.96 -7.92 4.44
CA VAL A 96 7.33 -8.50 5.62
C VAL A 96 8.34 -8.59 6.77
N LYS A 97 8.07 -7.91 7.88
CA LYS A 97 8.84 -8.03 9.12
C LYS A 97 8.54 -9.38 9.76
N GLY A 98 9.47 -10.32 9.62
CA GLY A 98 9.38 -11.66 10.21
C GLY A 98 9.15 -12.79 9.22
N ALA A 99 9.06 -12.52 7.92
CA ALA A 99 9.27 -13.57 6.92
C ALA A 99 10.77 -13.87 6.87
N ALA A 100 11.19 -14.95 7.54
CA ALA A 100 12.51 -15.51 7.29
C ALA A 100 12.65 -15.72 5.77
N PRO A 101 13.76 -15.31 5.13
CA PRO A 101 13.99 -15.69 3.75
C PRO A 101 13.97 -17.21 3.71
N LYS A 102 13.04 -17.80 2.95
CA LYS A 102 13.19 -19.20 2.54
C LYS A 102 14.40 -19.25 1.62
N ALA A 103 15.55 -19.54 2.21
CA ALA A 103 16.73 -20.05 1.51
C ALA A 103 16.46 -21.47 1.02
#